data_AF-A0A154P921-F1
#
_entry.id   AF-A0A154P921-F1
#
_cell.length_a   1.000
_cell.length_b   1.000
_cell.length_c   1.000
_cell.angle_alpha   90.00
_cell.angle_beta   90.00
_cell.angle_gamma   90.00
#
_symmetry.space_group_name_H-M   'P 1'
#
loop_
_entity.id
_entity.type
_entity.pdbx_description
1 polymer ?
#
loop_
_entity_poly.entity_id
_entity_poly.type
_entity_poly.pdbx_seq_one_letter_code
_entity_poly.pdbx_strand_id
1 'polypeptide(L)'
;MEDLKEELKVKQNELKNLEDACDEIILLDDDAKIPYYIGEVFIYEDLEKTQGYLDDIKEKKKKEISTLESKCGDLKNIISDLKTQLYAKFGTRINLDVDED
;
A
#
# COMPACT_ATOMS: atom_id res chain seq x y z
N MET A 1 8.28 3.74 12.63
CA MET A 1 8.55 2.86 11.46
C MET A 1 7.53 1.74 11.41
N GLU A 2 7.15 1.19 12.57
CA GLU A 2 6.08 0.21 12.71
C GLU A 2 4.74 0.70 12.13
N ASP A 3 4.33 1.94 12.42
CA ASP A 3 3.11 2.54 11.82
C ASP A 3 3.13 2.54 10.28
N LEU A 4 4.28 2.84 9.67
CA LEU A 4 4.43 2.82 8.21
C LEU A 4 4.44 1.38 7.66
N LYS A 5 5.04 0.43 8.39
CA LYS A 5 4.99 -1.01 8.04
C LYS A 5 3.54 -1.51 8.10
N GLU A 6 2.77 -1.09 9.11
CA GLU A 6 1.37 -1.46 9.28
C GLU A 6 0.49 -0.83 8.18
N GLU A 7 0.66 0.46 7.90
CA GLU A 7 -0.06 1.13 6.80
C GLU A 7 0.23 0.46 5.45
N LEU A 8 1.49 0.10 5.19
CA LEU A 8 1.90 -0.60 3.98
C LEU A 8 1.24 -1.97 3.87
N LYS A 9 1.18 -2.73 4.97
CA LYS A 9 0.48 -4.02 5.03
C LYS A 9 -1.02 -3.87 4.76
N VAL A 10 -1.66 -2.85 5.33
CA VAL A 10 -3.08 -2.55 5.06
C VAL A 10 -3.28 -2.27 3.58
N LYS A 11 -2.48 -1.39 2.98
CA LYS A 11 -2.60 -1.06 1.55
C LYS A 11 -2.31 -2.25 0.63
N GLN A 12 -1.37 -3.13 0.97
CA GLN A 12 -1.10 -4.37 0.24
C GLN A 12 -2.29 -5.34 0.30
N ASN A 13 -2.95 -5.46 1.46
CA ASN A 13 -4.17 -6.25 1.58
C ASN A 13 -5.31 -5.64 0.76
N GLU A 14 -5.49 -4.32 0.77
CA GLU A 14 -6.47 -3.63 -0.07
C GLU A 14 -6.21 -3.86 -1.57
N LEU A 15 -4.94 -3.82 -2.00
CA LEU A 15 -4.55 -4.11 -3.38
C LEU A 15 -4.93 -5.54 -3.76
N LYS A 16 -4.62 -6.51 -2.89
CA LYS A 16 -5.00 -7.91 -3.14
C LYS A 16 -6.51 -8.08 -3.24
N ASN A 17 -7.28 -7.45 -2.34
CA ASN A 17 -8.73 -7.50 -2.41
C ASN A 17 -9.28 -6.91 -3.72
N LEU A 18 -8.64 -5.88 -4.27
CA LEU A 18 -9.01 -5.31 -5.58
C LEU A 18 -8.66 -6.26 -6.73
N GLU A 19 -7.52 -6.96 -6.66
CA GLU A 19 -7.14 -7.97 -7.65
C GLU A 19 -8.11 -9.15 -7.63
N ASP A 20 -8.44 -9.66 -6.44
CA ASP A 20 -9.42 -10.72 -6.27
C ASP A 20 -10.80 -10.29 -6.82
N ALA A 21 -11.23 -9.04 -6.55
CA ALA A 21 -12.48 -8.50 -7.09
C ALA A 21 -12.47 -8.34 -8.62
N CYS A 22 -11.34 -7.90 -9.21
CA CYS A 22 -11.17 -7.86 -10.67
C CYS A 22 -11.37 -9.25 -11.28
N ASP A 23 -10.74 -10.27 -10.69
CA ASP A 23 -10.79 -11.65 -11.19
C ASP A 23 -12.22 -12.23 -11.08
N GLU A 24 -12.94 -11.92 -10.01
CA GLU A 24 -14.32 -12.38 -9.82
C GLU A 24 -15.30 -11.77 -10.84
N ILE A 25 -15.19 -10.46 -11.12
CA ILE A 25 -16.14 -9.80 -12.03
C ILE A 25 -15.95 -10.22 -13.50
N ILE A 26 -14.76 -10.69 -13.89
CA ILE A 26 -14.49 -11.19 -15.24
C ILE A 26 -15.37 -12.39 -15.61
N LEU A 27 -15.88 -13.13 -14.62
CA LEU A 27 -16.74 -14.29 -14.85
C LEU A 27 -18.22 -13.93 -15.01
N LEU A 28 -18.59 -12.66 -14.89
CA LEU A 28 -19.96 -12.19 -15.06
C LEU A 28 -20.32 -12.08 -16.55
N ASP A 29 -21.62 -12.21 -16.85
CA ASP A 29 -22.15 -11.98 -18.19
C ASP A 29 -21.96 -10.51 -18.62
N ASP A 30 -21.77 -10.26 -19.92
CA ASP A 30 -21.54 -8.91 -20.47
C ASP A 30 -22.69 -7.92 -20.19
N ASP A 31 -23.91 -8.42 -19.97
CA ASP A 31 -25.10 -7.61 -19.65
C ASP A 31 -25.34 -7.45 -18.14
N ALA A 32 -24.46 -8.01 -17.30
CA ALA A 32 -24.53 -7.88 -15.85
C ALA A 32 -24.51 -6.41 -15.42
N LYS A 33 -25.33 -6.10 -14.41
CA LYS A 33 -25.38 -4.80 -13.76
C LYS A 33 -24.73 -4.90 -12.39
N ILE A 34 -23.57 -4.29 -12.26
CA ILE A 34 -22.76 -4.36 -11.05
C ILE A 34 -23.09 -3.16 -10.16
N PRO A 35 -23.54 -3.38 -8.91
CA PRO A 35 -23.80 -2.29 -7.97
C PRO A 35 -22.49 -1.71 -7.45
N TYR A 36 -22.21 -0.45 -7.81
CA TYR A 36 -21.07 0.33 -7.35
C TYR A 36 -21.47 1.26 -6.21
N TYR A 37 -20.80 1.14 -5.06
CA TYR A 37 -21.11 1.92 -3.85
C TYR A 37 -20.34 3.24 -3.81
N ILE A 38 -21.04 4.37 -3.71
CA ILE A 38 -20.44 5.70 -3.55
C ILE A 38 -21.16 6.48 -2.45
N GLY A 39 -20.43 6.88 -1.41
CA GLY A 39 -20.95 7.68 -0.30
C GLY A 39 -21.98 6.89 0.51
N GLU A 40 -23.26 7.08 0.18
CA GLU A 40 -24.42 6.44 0.83
C GLU A 40 -25.39 5.78 -0.18
N VAL A 41 -25.01 5.70 -1.46
CA VAL A 41 -25.88 5.17 -2.54
C VAL A 41 -25.16 4.11 -3.38
N PHE A 42 -25.95 3.28 -4.05
CA PHE A 42 -25.47 2.36 -5.08
C PHE A 42 -25.90 2.84 -6.47
N ILE A 43 -24.96 2.79 -7.42
CA ILE A 43 -25.20 3.05 -8.84
C ILE A 43 -24.90 1.76 -9.60
N TYR A 44 -25.75 1.39 -10.55
CA TYR A 44 -25.52 0.21 -11.37
C TYR A 44 -24.74 0.58 -12.63
N GLU A 45 -23.58 -0.04 -12.80
CA GLU A 45 -22.75 0.12 -13.99
C GLU A 45 -22.61 -1.20 -14.75
N ASP A 46 -22.18 -1.12 -16.00
CA ASP A 46 -21.84 -2.29 -16.79
C ASP A 46 -20.46 -2.85 -16.40
N LEU A 47 -20.19 -4.06 -16.89
CA LEU A 47 -18.97 -4.80 -16.60
C LEU A 47 -17.71 -4.03 -17.05
N GLU A 48 -17.72 -3.50 -18.28
CA GLU A 48 -16.58 -2.81 -18.87
C GLU A 48 -16.16 -1.57 -18.06
N LYS A 49 -17.13 -0.71 -17.69
CA LYS A 49 -16.83 0.46 -16.85
C LYS A 49 -16.36 0.06 -15.46
N THR A 50 -16.96 -0.97 -14.86
CA THR A 50 -16.58 -1.42 -13.53
C THR A 50 -15.15 -1.96 -13.52
N GLN A 51 -14.75 -2.71 -14.55
CA GLN A 51 -13.37 -3.15 -14.75
C GLN A 51 -12.41 -1.95 -14.86
N GLY A 52 -12.76 -0.96 -15.68
CA GLY A 52 -11.98 0.28 -15.81
C GLY A 52 -11.79 1.01 -14.47
N TYR A 53 -12.86 1.11 -13.65
CA TYR A 53 -12.76 1.72 -12.32
C TYR A 53 -11.86 0.92 -11.37
N LEU A 54 -11.97 -0.41 -11.37
CA LEU A 54 -11.11 -1.24 -10.52
C LEU A 54 -9.64 -1.13 -10.94
N ASP A 55 -9.35 -1.09 -12.24
CA ASP A 55 -7.99 -0.90 -12.76
C ASP A 55 -7.40 0.46 -12.37
N ASP A 56 -8.17 1.54 -12.50
CA ASP A 56 -7.74 2.87 -12.08
C ASP A 56 -7.43 2.94 -10.57
N ILE A 57 -8.30 2.34 -9.75
CA ILE A 57 -8.12 2.28 -8.29
C ILE A 57 -6.88 1.43 -7.94
N LYS A 58 -6.69 0.29 -8.62
CA LYS A 58 -5.53 -0.59 -8.45
C LYS A 58 -4.22 0.14 -8.77
N GLU A 59 -4.15 0.83 -9.89
CA GLU A 59 -2.96 1.59 -10.28
C GLU A 59 -2.68 2.76 -9.32
N LYS A 60 -3.72 3.44 -8.83
CA LYS A 60 -3.57 4.44 -7.77
C LYS A 60 -3.00 3.81 -6.50
N LYS A 61 -3.52 2.65 -6.08
CA LYS A 61 -3.06 1.95 -4.87
C LYS A 61 -1.61 1.49 -4.98
N LYS A 62 -1.18 0.95 -6.13
CA LYS A 62 0.22 0.58 -6.39
C LYS A 62 1.17 1.78 -6.27
N LYS A 63 0.78 2.94 -6.80
CA LYS A 63 1.56 4.19 -6.67
C LYS A 63 1.69 4.63 -5.21
N GLU A 64 0.62 4.54 -4.43
CA GLU A 64 0.64 4.85 -3.00
C GLU A 64 1.59 3.91 -2.24
N ILE A 65 1.52 2.60 -2.51
CA ILE A 65 2.42 1.59 -1.90
C ILE A 65 3.88 1.89 -2.24
N SER A 66 4.20 2.11 -3.52
CA SER A 66 5.56 2.41 -3.96
C SER A 66 6.11 3.69 -3.30
N THR A 67 5.27 4.71 -3.14
CA THR A 67 5.64 5.95 -2.46
C THR A 67 5.94 5.71 -0.98
N LEU A 68 5.15 4.89 -0.30
CA LEU A 68 5.37 4.51 1.10
C LEU A 68 6.63 3.67 1.27
N GLU A 69 6.87 2.71 0.39
CA GLU A 69 8.09 1.90 0.36
C GLU A 69 9.34 2.77 0.22
N SER A 70 9.32 3.75 -0.69
CA SER A 70 10.42 4.71 -0.85
C SER A 70 10.67 5.48 0.44
N LYS A 71 9.63 6.03 1.07
CA LYS A 71 9.76 6.78 2.34
C LYS A 71 10.32 5.90 3.47
N CYS A 72 9.90 4.64 3.54
CA CYS A 72 10.45 3.67 4.49
C CYS A 72 11.94 3.42 4.23
N GLY A 73 12.35 3.29 2.97
CA GLY A 73 13.75 3.15 2.57
C GLY A 73 14.58 4.37 2.97
N ASP A 74 14.09 5.58 2.68
CA ASP A 74 14.76 6.83 3.01
C ASP A 74 14.96 6.98 4.53
N LEU A 75 13.93 6.68 5.33
CA LEU A 75 14.03 6.71 6.79
C LEU A 75 15.05 5.71 7.32
N LYS A 76 15.11 4.49 6.76
CA LYS A 76 16.13 3.50 7.15
C LYS A 76 17.54 3.99 6.85
N ASN A 77 17.75 4.63 5.70
CA ASN A 77 19.04 5.20 5.34
C ASN A 77 19.45 6.31 6.32
N ILE A 78 18.53 7.23 6.64
CA ILE A 78 18.77 8.31 7.61
C ILE A 78 19.15 7.73 8.99
N ILE A 79 18.46 6.68 9.44
CA ILE A 79 18.77 6.02 10.72
C ILE A 79 20.16 5.38 10.69
N SER A 80 20.52 4.68 9.61
CA SER A 80 21.83 4.06 9.44
C SER A 80 22.97 5.09 9.46
N ASP A 81 22.80 6.20 8.74
CA ASP A 81 23.76 7.29 8.69
C ASP A 81 23.93 7.95 10.07
N LEU A 82 22.81 8.18 10.77
CA LEU A 82 22.84 8.76 12.12
C LEU A 82 23.49 7.81 13.13
N LYS A 83 23.18 6.50 13.08
CA LYS A 83 23.84 5.48 13.92
C LYS A 83 25.35 5.52 13.70
N THR A 84 25.80 5.56 12.44
CA THR A 84 27.23 5.62 12.10
C THR A 84 27.90 6.87 12.67
N GLN A 85 27.26 8.04 12.55
CA GLN A 85 27.78 9.29 13.12
C GLN A 85 27.85 9.25 14.66
N LEU A 86 26.84 8.67 15.31
CA LEU A 86 26.81 8.54 16.77
C LEU A 86 27.88 7.56 17.27
N TYR A 87 28.04 6.40 16.61
CA TYR A 87 29.11 5.46 16.95
C TYR A 87 30.50 6.06 16.72
N ALA A 88 30.70 6.84 15.65
CA ALA A 88 31.97 7.55 15.43
C ALA A 88 32.29 8.57 16.55
N LYS A 89 31.26 9.21 17.12
CA LYS A 89 31.42 10.23 18.16
C LYS A 89 31.52 9.68 19.58
N PHE A 90 30.73 8.65 19.89
CA PHE A 90 30.58 8.12 21.25
C PHE A 90 31.23 6.74 21.46
N GLY A 91 31.60 6.05 20.39
CA GLY A 91 32.26 4.74 20.43
C GLY A 91 31.41 3.70 21.17
N THR A 92 32.07 2.89 21.99
CA THR A 92 31.45 1.80 22.78
C THR A 92 30.65 2.28 24.00
N ARG A 93 30.50 3.60 24.20
CA ARG A 93 29.74 4.16 25.34
C ARG A 93 28.22 4.09 25.14
N ILE A 94 27.78 3.79 23.92
CA ILE A 94 26.37 3.65 23.54
C ILE A 94 26.16 2.33 22.79
N ASN A 95 24.94 1.80 22.81
CA ASN A 95 24.51 0.69 21.97
C ASN A 95 23.15 1.05 21.37
N LEU A 96 23.09 1.17 20.04
CA LEU A 96 21.91 1.60 19.26
C LEU A 96 21.33 0.47 18.40
N ASP A 97 21.79 -0.77 18.61
CA ASP A 97 21.39 -1.93 17.80
C ASP A 97 20.17 -2.67 18.38
N VAL A 98 19.51 -2.09 19.38
CA VAL A 98 18.34 -2.67 20.07
C VAL A 98 17.03 -2.45 19.28
N ASP A 99 17.04 -1.56 18.28
CA ASP A 99 15.85 -1.13 17.53
C ASP A 99 15.72 -1.78 16.12
N GLU A 100 16.31 -2.96 15.88
CA GLU A 100 16.31 -3.59 14.53
C GLU A 100 15.09 -4.47 14.18
N ASP A 101 14.10 -4.62 15.07
CA ASP A 101 12.87 -5.38 14.78
C ASP A 101 11.77 -4.54 14.05
#